data_AF-A0A2D6X6V5-F1
#
_entry.id   AF-A0A2D6X6V5-F1
#
_cell.length_a   1.000
_cell.length_b   1.000
_cell.length_c   1.000
_cell.angle_alpha   90.00
_cell.angle_beta   90.00
_cell.angle_gamma   90.00
#
_symmetry.space_group_name_H-M   'P 1'
#
loop_
_entity.id
_entity.type
_entity.pdbx_description
1 polymer ?
#
loop_
_entity_poly.entity_id
_entity_poly.type
_entity_poly.pdbx_seq_one_letter_code
_entity_poly.pdbx_strand_id
1 'polypeptide(L)' 'MAKKNFVLRIDEALLNEIRNLAKAREVTMADLVRGIIMDYLSGNTTTQKPDPPKDAQEKPWWM' A
#
# COMPACT_ATOMS: atom_id res chain seq x y z
N MET A 1 -10.18 -9.19 -24.28
CA MET A 1 -9.74 -10.13 -23.21
C MET A 1 -10.89 -10.40 -22.27
N ALA A 2 -11.14 -11.65 -21.89
CA ALA A 2 -12.17 -12.01 -20.91
C ALA A 2 -11.77 -11.57 -19.49
N LYS A 3 -12.71 -11.06 -18.70
CA LYS A 3 -12.48 -10.76 -17.28
C LYS A 3 -12.30 -12.09 -16.53
N LYS A 4 -11.16 -12.26 -15.85
CA LYS A 4 -10.91 -13.39 -14.95
C LYS A 4 -11.38 -13.00 -13.54
N ASN A 5 -12.17 -13.87 -12.91
CA ASN A 5 -12.60 -13.70 -11.53
C ASN A 5 -11.68 -14.52 -10.61
N PHE A 6 -11.27 -13.93 -9.51
CA PHE A 6 -10.47 -14.59 -8.47
C PHE A 6 -10.98 -14.16 -7.10
N VAL A 7 -10.78 -15.03 -6.11
CA VAL A 7 -11.17 -14.79 -4.72
C VAL A 7 -9.89 -14.57 -3.92
N LEU A 8 -9.82 -13.47 -3.18
CA LEU A 8 -8.73 -13.16 -2.26
C LEU A 8 -9.22 -13.38 -0.83
N ARG A 9 -8.40 -14.02 -0.01
CA ARG A 9 -8.60 -14.10 1.43
C ARG A 9 -7.63 -13.14 2.10
N ILE A 10 -8.14 -12.29 2.96
CA ILE A 10 -7.38 -11.32 3.73
C ILE A 10 -7.96 -11.27 5.15
N ASP A 11 -7.20 -10.69 6.06
CA ASP A 11 -7.65 -10.42 7.41
C ASP A 11 -8.91 -9.53 7.44
N GLU A 12 -9.78 -9.75 8.41
CA GLU A 12 -11.07 -9.04 8.52
C GLU A 12 -10.90 -7.55 8.81
N ALA A 13 -9.91 -7.17 9.63
CA ALA A 13 -9.65 -5.76 9.92
C ALA A 13 -9.22 -5.03 8.64
N LEU A 14 -8.31 -5.63 7.87
CA LEU A 14 -7.87 -5.08 6.59
C LEU A 14 -9.01 -5.03 5.57
N LEU A 15 -9.88 -6.04 5.52
CA LEU A 15 -11.05 -6.02 4.65
C LEU A 15 -11.98 -4.84 4.96
N ASN A 16 -12.18 -4.54 6.23
CA ASN A 16 -13.01 -3.41 6.66
C ASN A 16 -12.37 -2.06 6.27
N GLU A 17 -11.06 -1.92 6.43
CA GLU A 17 -10.33 -0.72 5.99
C GLU A 17 -10.48 -0.50 4.47
N ILE A 18 -10.23 -1.54 3.67
CA ILE A 18 -10.36 -1.46 2.21
C ILE A 18 -11.81 -1.17 1.80
N ARG A 19 -12.80 -1.73 2.51
CA ARG A 19 -14.23 -1.45 2.27
C ARG A 19 -14.59 -0.01 2.56
N ASN A 20 -14.11 0.54 3.66
CA ASN A 20 -14.32 1.95 3.99
C ASN A 20 -13.65 2.86 2.95
N LEU A 21 -12.45 2.50 2.49
CA LEU A 21 -11.74 3.25 1.45
C LEU A 21 -12.50 3.23 0.11
N ALA A 22 -13.02 2.06 -0.29
CA ALA A 22 -13.83 1.93 -1.51
C ALA A 22 -15.09 2.81 -1.43
N LYS A 23 -15.78 2.79 -0.28
CA LYS A 23 -16.96 3.61 -0.02
C LYS A 23 -16.64 5.11 -0.04
N ALA A 24 -15.55 5.52 0.60
CA ALA A 24 -15.12 6.92 0.64
C ALA A 24 -14.77 7.48 -0.74
N ARG A 25 -14.32 6.62 -1.66
CA ARG A 25 -13.98 6.98 -3.04
C ARG A 25 -15.13 6.75 -4.03
N GLU A 26 -16.29 6.26 -3.56
CA GLU A 26 -17.44 5.90 -4.39
C GLU A 26 -17.11 4.91 -5.53
N VAL A 27 -16.15 4.01 -5.30
CA VAL A 27 -15.72 3.00 -6.28
C VAL A 27 -16.08 1.59 -5.84
N THR A 28 -16.12 0.67 -6.79
CA THR A 28 -16.27 -0.75 -6.47
C THR A 28 -15.00 -1.31 -5.83
N MET A 29 -15.15 -2.36 -5.02
CA MET A 29 -14.02 -3.07 -4.43
C MET A 29 -13.03 -3.57 -5.49
N ALA A 30 -13.55 -4.06 -6.62
CA ALA A 30 -12.73 -4.58 -7.71
C ALA A 30 -11.90 -3.47 -8.39
N ASP A 31 -12.49 -2.28 -8.55
CA ASP A 31 -11.78 -1.15 -9.15
C ASP A 31 -10.73 -0.58 -8.21
N LEU A 32 -11.02 -0.51 -6.91
CA LEU A 32 -10.04 -0.12 -5.90
C LEU A 32 -8.85 -1.08 -5.89
N VAL A 33 -9.09 -2.39 -5.84
CA VAL A 33 -8.03 -3.41 -5.85
C VAL A 33 -7.23 -3.36 -7.16
N ARG A 34 -7.90 -3.16 -8.30
CA ARG A 34 -7.21 -2.95 -9.58
C ARG A 34 -6.28 -1.74 -9.53
N GLY A 35 -6.76 -0.61 -8.98
CA GLY A 35 -5.95 0.59 -8.82
C GLY A 35 -4.69 0.33 -7.98
N ILE A 36 -4.85 -0.30 -6.81
CA ILE A 36 -3.73 -0.66 -5.93
C ILE A 36 -2.70 -1.54 -6.66
N ILE A 37 -3.16 -2.56 -7.41
CA ILE A 37 -2.27 -3.43 -8.18
C ILE A 37 -1.52 -2.63 -9.26
N MET A 38 -2.20 -1.74 -9.96
CA MET A 38 -1.57 -0.92 -11.01
C MET A 38 -0.58 0.10 -10.45
N ASP A 39 -0.91 0.74 -9.32
CA ASP A 39 -0.02 1.66 -8.61
C ASP A 39 1.24 0.94 -8.11
N TYR A 40 1.08 -0.30 -7.64
CA TYR A 40 2.20 -1.14 -7.25
C TYR A 40 3.10 -1.48 -8.44
N LEU A 41 2.51 -1.98 -9.53
CA LEU A 41 3.24 -2.39 -10.74
C LEU A 41 3.91 -1.21 -11.47
N SER A 42 3.35 -0.01 -11.38
CA SER A 42 3.91 1.21 -11.98
C SER A 42 5.07 1.81 -11.19
N GLY A 43 5.37 1.30 -9.99
CA GLY A 43 6.42 1.85 -9.12
C GLY A 43 6.04 3.18 -8.46
N ASN A 44 4.77 3.58 -8.54
CA ASN A 44 4.23 4.75 -7.83
C ASN A 44 3.96 4.48 -6.35
N THR A 45 4.10 3.23 -5.92
CA THR A 45 4.13 2.88 -4.51
C THR A 45 5.53 3.18 -3.96
N THR A 46 5.76 4.44 -3.60
CA THR A 46 6.87 4.78 -2.71
C THR A 46 6.60 4.05 -1.40
N THR A 47 7.20 2.87 -1.19
CA THR A 47 7.57 2.45 0.15
C THR A 47 8.40 3.60 0.69
N GLN A 48 7.82 4.44 1.55
CA GLN A 48 8.63 5.31 2.38
C GLN A 48 9.64 4.37 3.03
N LYS A 49 10.89 4.42 2.57
CA LYS A 49 11.99 3.94 3.39
C LYS A 49 11.76 4.64 4.73
N PRO A 50 11.61 3.92 5.85
CA PRO A 50 11.63 4.60 7.14
C PRO A 50 12.90 5.46 7.13
N ASP A 51 12.74 6.76 7.34
CA ASP A 51 13.88 7.66 7.46
C ASP A 51 14.88 6.98 8.41
N PRO A 52 16.16 6.83 8.01
CA PRO A 52 17.15 6.30 8.93
C PRO A 52 17.06 7.14 10.21
N PRO A 53 17.03 6.52 11.40
CA PRO A 53 16.94 7.26 12.64
C PRO A 53 18.01 8.35 12.64
N LYS A 54 17.60 9.60 12.92
CA LYS A 54 18.48 10.78 12.98
C LYS A 54 19.58 10.66 14.06
N ASP A 55 19.62 9.55 14.78
CA ASP A 55 20.55 9.26 15.87
C ASP A 55 21.77 8.44 15.45
N ALA A 56 21.98 8.18 14.15
CA ALA A 56 23.32 7.92 13.62
C ALA A 56 24.12 9.23 13.57
N GLN A 57 24.17 9.93 14.71
CA GLN A 57 25.12 10.96 15.00
C GLN A 57 26.48 10.24 15.06
N GLU A 58 27.15 10.17 13.91
CA GLU A 58 28.57 9.83 13.85
C GLU A 58 29.29 10.82 14.75
N LYS A 59 29.55 10.43 16.00
CA LYS A 59 30.56 11.07 16.83
C LYS A 59 31.85 11.00 16.01
N PRO A 60 32.41 12.13 15.60
CA PRO A 60 33.59 12.05 14.79
C PRO A 60 34.74 11.59 15.70
N TRP A 61 35.55 10.67 15.18
CA TRP A 61 36.52 9.81 15.86
C TRP A 61 37.76 10.53 16.44
N TRP A 62 37.67 11.83 16.69
CA TRP A 62 38.77 12.70 17.15
C TRP A 62 38.48 13.35 18.51
N MET A 63 37.82 12.60 19.39
CA MET A 63 37.91 12.78 20.85
C MET A 63 38.70 11.63 21.46
#